data_AF-A0A953I7K9-F1
#
_entry.id   AF-A0A953I7K9-F1
#
_cell.length_a   1.000
_cell.length_b   1.000
_cell.length_c   1.000
_cell.angle_alpha   90.00
_cell.angle_beta   90.00
_cell.angle_gamma   90.00
#
_symmetry.space_group_name_H-M   'P 1'
#
loop_
_entity.id
_entity.type
_entity.pdbx_description
1 polymer ?
#
loop_
_entity_poly.entity_id
_entity_poly.type
_entity_poly.pdbx_seq_one_letter_code
_entity_poly.pdbx_strand_id
1 'polypeptide(L)' 'KKWLERIEKQLLQEYVLHPDPEKAFEYEPFKSHGGFKQLNKIFDGQLAHIVREINYNLYNYHSKKEQA' A
#
# COMPACT_ATOMS: atom_id res chain seq x y z
N LYS A 1 0.86 2.36 25.90
CA LYS A 1 1.15 2.83 24.53
C LYS A 1 1.90 1.82 23.63
N LYS A 2 2.51 0.75 24.18
CA LYS A 2 3.23 -0.32 23.43
C LYS A 2 2.46 -0.98 22.26
N TRP A 3 1.14 -0.90 22.23
CA TRP A 3 0.34 -1.53 21.17
C TRP A 3 0.47 -0.79 19.83
N LEU A 4 0.60 0.54 19.85
CA LEU A 4 0.77 1.34 18.63
C LEU A 4 2.14 1.12 17.99
N GLU A 5 3.19 1.04 18.81
CA GLU A 5 4.55 0.69 18.37
C GLU A 5 4.62 -0.70 17.72
N ARG A 6 3.81 -1.65 18.21
CA ARG A 6 3.72 -2.99 17.60
C ARG A 6 3.03 -2.96 16.25
N ILE A 7 1.97 -2.18 16.11
CA ILE A 7 1.28 -1.99 14.82
C ILE A 7 2.24 -1.33 13.82
N GLU A 8 2.93 -0.28 14.22
CA GLU A 8 3.92 0.41 13.38
C GLU A 8 5.02 -0.55 12.90
N LYS A 9 5.62 -1.33 13.81
CA LYS A 9 6.61 -2.35 13.43
C LYS A 9 6.06 -3.39 12.47
N GLN A 10 4.83 -3.86 12.70
CA GLN A 10 4.22 -4.86 11.83
C GLN A 10 3.95 -4.31 10.43
N LEU A 11 3.49 -3.05 10.33
CA LEU A 11 3.28 -2.38 9.05
C LEU A 11 4.61 -2.23 8.29
N LEU A 12 5.72 -1.92 8.97
CA LEU A 12 7.04 -1.84 8.31
C LEU A 12 7.59 -3.20 7.84
N GLN A 13 7.21 -4.29 8.52
CA GLN A 13 7.67 -5.64 8.17
C GLN A 13 6.82 -6.29 7.08
N GLU A 14 5.51 -6.04 7.08
CA GLU A 14 4.54 -6.63 6.17
C GLU A 14 3.87 -5.55 5.33
N TYR A 15 4.12 -5.57 4.03
CA TYR A 15 3.48 -4.66 3.09
C TYR A 15 1.95 -4.90 3.06
N VAL A 16 1.18 -3.96 3.61
CA VAL A 16 -0.30 -3.93 3.52
C VAL A 16 -0.78 -3.89 2.07
N LEU A 17 -0.05 -3.18 1.22
CA LEU A 17 -0.21 -3.16 -0.23
C LEU A 17 1.13 -3.47 -0.88
N HIS A 18 1.11 -4.25 -1.96
CA HIS A 18 2.33 -4.60 -2.68
C HIS A 18 3.09 -3.33 -3.13
N PRO A 19 4.44 -3.29 -3.07
CA PRO A 19 5.23 -2.12 -3.45
C PRO A 19 4.98 -1.64 -4.88
N ASP A 20 4.78 -2.60 -5.78
CA ASP A 20 4.28 -2.39 -7.14
C ASP A 20 2.74 -2.26 -7.12
N PRO A 21 2.18 -1.08 -7.47
CA PRO A 21 0.74 -0.86 -7.50
C PRO A 21 -0.05 -1.83 -8.38
N GLU A 22 0.53 -2.29 -9.49
CA GLU A 22 -0.19 -3.17 -10.41
C GLU A 22 -0.38 -4.57 -9.82
N LYS A 23 0.52 -5.00 -8.93
CA LYS A 23 0.43 -6.28 -8.23
C LYS A 23 -0.38 -6.20 -6.94
N ALA A 24 -0.67 -4.99 -6.45
CA ALA A 24 -1.38 -4.78 -5.19
C ALA A 24 -2.83 -5.28 -5.18
N PHE A 25 -3.36 -5.70 -6.34
CA PHE A 25 -4.72 -6.22 -6.47
C PHE A 25 -4.80 -7.50 -7.31
N GLU A 26 -3.67 -8.20 -7.50
CA GLU A 26 -3.58 -9.46 -8.25
C GLU A 26 -3.77 -10.70 -7.36
N TYR A 27 -4.54 -10.55 -6.28
CA TYR A 27 -4.93 -11.60 -5.33
C TYR A 27 -6.40 -11.47 -4.94
N GLU A 28 -6.98 -12.52 -4.34
CA GLU A 28 -8.38 -12.51 -3.91
C GLU A 28 -8.64 -11.55 -2.74
N PRO A 29 -9.81 -10.88 -2.68
CA PRO A 29 -10.95 -11.00 -3.58
C PRO A 29 -10.85 -10.11 -4.84
N PHE A 30 -9.83 -9.27 -4.96
CA PHE A 30 -9.74 -8.28 -6.03
C PHE A 30 -9.59 -8.94 -7.41
N LYS A 31 -8.78 -9.99 -7.49
CA LYS A 31 -8.52 -10.73 -8.73
C LYS A 31 -9.80 -11.28 -9.36
N SER A 32 -10.67 -11.92 -8.58
CA SER A 32 -11.97 -12.41 -9.07
C SER A 32 -12.91 -11.31 -9.55
N HIS A 33 -12.67 -10.06 -9.15
CA HIS A 33 -13.45 -8.88 -9.54
C HIS A 33 -12.75 -7.99 -10.58
N GLY A 34 -11.77 -8.54 -11.31
CA GLY A 34 -11.08 -7.82 -12.40
C GLY A 34 -9.80 -7.09 -11.98
N GLY A 35 -9.34 -7.29 -10.75
CA GLY A 35 -8.02 -6.92 -10.25
C GLY A 35 -7.70 -5.43 -10.38
N PHE A 36 -6.42 -5.14 -10.62
CA PHE A 36 -5.94 -3.77 -10.77
C PHE A 36 -6.66 -3.02 -11.89
N LYS A 37 -6.90 -3.67 -13.04
CA LYS A 37 -7.51 -3.01 -14.21
C LYS A 37 -8.92 -2.50 -13.93
N GLN A 38 -9.74 -3.28 -13.24
CA GLN A 38 -11.11 -2.87 -12.92
C GLN A 38 -11.11 -1.69 -11.93
N LEU A 39 -10.31 -1.78 -10.88
CA LEU A 39 -10.18 -0.71 -9.91
C LEU A 39 -9.60 0.56 -10.55
N ASN A 40 -8.59 0.43 -11.42
CA ASN A 40 -7.98 1.57 -12.09
C ASN A 40 -8.99 2.32 -12.96
N LYS A 41 -9.97 1.63 -13.56
CA LYS A 41 -11.08 2.30 -14.26
C LYS A 41 -12.01 3.05 -13.31
N ILE A 42 -12.34 2.48 -12.15
CA ILE A 42 -13.19 3.12 -11.13
C ILE A 42 -12.53 4.41 -10.60
N PHE A 43 -11.21 4.42 -10.50
CA PHE A 43 -10.42 5.56 -10.05
C PHE A 43 -9.92 6.44 -11.20
N ASP A 44 -10.57 6.43 -12.37
CA ASP A 44 -10.23 7.31 -13.51
C ASP A 44 -8.74 7.27 -13.92
N GLY A 45 -8.13 6.08 -13.85
CA GLY A 45 -6.71 5.86 -14.15
C GLY A 45 -5.74 6.29 -13.05
N GLN A 46 -6.22 6.74 -11.89
CA GLN A 46 -5.41 7.28 -10.79
C GLN A 46 -4.99 6.23 -9.75
N LEU A 47 -5.43 4.97 -9.87
CA LEU A 47 -5.18 3.96 -8.83
C LEU A 47 -3.70 3.77 -8.52
N ALA A 48 -2.84 3.75 -9.55
CA ALA A 48 -1.40 3.63 -9.35
C ALA A 48 -0.82 4.79 -8.54
N HIS A 49 -1.31 6.03 -8.77
CA HIS A 49 -0.88 7.19 -8.02
C HIS A 49 -1.34 7.10 -6.55
N ILE A 50 -2.60 6.72 -6.32
CA ILE A 50 -3.17 6.53 -4.98
C ILE A 50 -2.37 5.50 -4.18
N VAL A 51 -2.06 4.33 -4.76
CA VAL A 51 -1.28 3.29 -4.06
C VAL A 51 0.14 3.76 -3.75
N ARG A 52 0.78 4.49 -4.66
CA ARG A 52 2.12 5.07 -4.39
C ARG A 52 2.07 6.07 -3.24
N GLU A 53 1.05 6.92 -3.19
CA GLU A 53 0.89 7.90 -2.11
C GLU A 53 0.67 7.20 -0.76
N ILE A 54 -0.16 6.16 -0.72
CA ILE A 54 -0.35 5.34 0.48
C ILE A 54 0.97 4.71 0.92
N ASN A 55 1.69 4.03 0.01
CA ASN A 55 2.97 3.40 0.33
C ASN A 55 4.03 4.42 0.78
N TYR A 56 4.07 5.61 0.17
CA TYR A 56 4.98 6.68 0.57
C TYR A 56 4.71 7.16 2.00
N ASN A 57 3.44 7.40 2.33
CA ASN A 57 3.06 7.89 3.66
C ASN A 57 3.16 6.80 4.75
N LEU A 58 2.90 5.53 4.41
CA LEU A 58 3.01 4.41 5.34
C LEU A 58 4.47 3.99 5.61
N TYR A 59 5.31 3.91 4.58
CA TYR A 59 6.65 3.30 4.70
C TYR A 59 7.79 4.29 4.55
N ASN A 60 7.74 5.19 3.55
CA ASN A 60 8.87 6.10 3.26
C ASN A 60 8.96 7.28 4.23
N TYR A 61 7.85 7.66 4.89
CA TYR A 61 7.87 8.64 5.97
C TYR A 61 8.78 8.18 7.13
N HIS A 62 8.84 6.86 7.39
CA HIS A 62 9.64 6.31 8.47
C HIS A 62 11.14 6.28 8.14
N SER A 63 11.51 5.99 6.88
CA SER A 63 12.91 5.97 6.42
C SER A 63 13.61 7.33 6.58
N LYS A 64 12.87 8.44 6.51
CA LYS A 64 13.38 9.79 6.72
C LYS A 64 13.55 10.17 8.20
N LYS A 65 12.81 9.53 9.12
CA LYS A 65 12.90 9.76 10.56
C LYS A 65 14.10 9.07 11.21
N GLU A 66 14.52 7.91 10.70
CA GLU A 66 15.71 7.20 11.23
C GLU A 66 17.04 7.84 10.83
N GLN A 67 17.05 8.71 9.83
CA GLN A 67 18.23 9.41 9.33
C GLN A 67 18.41 10.82 9.93
N ALA A 68 17.48 11.28 10.77
CA ALA A 68 17.43 12.63 11.34
C ALA A 68 17.74 12.66 12.85
#